data_AF-A0A2W2FYZ7-F1
#
_entry.id   AF-A0A2W2FYZ7-F1
#
_cell.length_a   1.000
_cell.length_b   1.000
_cell.length_c   1.000
_cell.angle_alpha   90.00
_cell.angle_beta   90.00
_cell.angle_gamma   90.00
#
_symmetry.space_group_name_H-M   'P 1'
#
loop_
_entity.id
_entity.type
_entity.pdbx_description
1 polymer ?
#
loop_
_entity_poly.entity_id
_entity_poly.type
_entity_poly.pdbx_seq_one_letter_code
_entity_poly.pdbx_strand_id
1 'polypeptide(L)'
;MPKQVAVLVAANVLNNRIAPRLGPLTSAAATALLVAMARRSGASWEDLGFHRGRRGAVVGGALAAGVVAAYTAGVALPATRRFFRDDRALGLTRARALEEALLQVPVGTVLLEEVGFRGVVYGTIARGHGAATATAVSSALFGLWHILPAIDMAEANPALGRLASGEGIEETIEDGSYTHL
;
A
#
# COMPACT_ATOMS: atom_id res chain seq x y z
N MET A 1 1.01 10.27 19.89
CA MET A 1 0.24 10.31 18.64
C MET A 1 0.65 11.39 17.65
N PRO A 2 0.54 12.71 17.92
CA PRO A 2 0.73 13.73 16.88
C PRO A 2 2.11 13.67 16.20
N LYS A 3 3.17 13.37 16.97
CA LYS A 3 4.52 13.19 16.44
C LYS A 3 4.67 11.98 15.50
N GLN A 4 3.95 10.88 15.75
CA GLN A 4 4.00 9.69 14.90
C GLN A 4 3.31 9.94 13.56
N VAL A 5 2.16 10.63 13.60
CA VAL A 5 1.45 11.06 12.39
C VAL A 5 2.33 12.01 11.56
N ALA A 6 3.05 12.95 12.20
CA ALA A 6 3.97 13.84 11.50
C ALA A 6 5.10 13.08 10.76
N VAL A 7 5.66 12.03 11.37
CA VAL A 7 6.67 11.17 10.72
C VAL A 7 6.07 10.44 9.52
N LEU A 8 4.85 9.90 9.65
CA LEU A 8 4.15 9.26 8.53
C LEU A 8 3.89 10.26 7.40
N VAL A 9 3.35 11.45 7.70
CA VAL A 9 3.13 12.49 6.67
C VAL A 9 4.43 12.87 5.97
N ALA A 10 5.52 13.08 6.70
CA ALA A 10 6.82 13.38 6.11
C ALA A 10 7.33 12.25 5.21
N ALA A 11 7.21 11.00 5.65
CA ALA A 11 7.59 9.83 4.84
C ALA A 11 6.72 9.71 3.58
N ASN A 12 5.42 9.99 3.68
CA ASN A 12 4.49 9.96 2.55
C ASN A 12 4.88 10.98 1.47
N VAL A 13 5.14 12.22 1.87
CA VAL A 13 5.58 13.28 0.95
C VAL A 13 6.94 12.95 0.34
N LEU A 14 7.88 12.46 1.15
CA LEU A 14 9.22 12.10 0.69
C LEU A 14 9.16 10.96 -0.35
N ASN A 15 8.35 9.94 -0.10
CA ASN A 15 8.25 8.76 -0.96
C ASN A 15 7.48 9.03 -2.25
N ASN A 16 6.48 9.92 -2.24
CA ASN A 16 5.67 10.18 -3.43
C ASN A 16 6.17 11.37 -4.27
N ARG A 17 6.76 12.39 -3.65
CA ARG A 17 7.02 13.68 -4.34
C ARG A 17 8.49 14.07 -4.44
N ILE A 18 9.34 13.65 -3.51
CA ILE A 18 10.72 14.18 -3.42
C ILE A 18 11.76 13.14 -3.85
N ALA A 19 11.72 11.93 -3.28
CA ALA A 19 12.72 10.91 -3.53
C ALA A 19 12.11 9.50 -3.71
N PRO A 20 11.26 9.27 -4.72
CA PRO A 20 10.59 7.97 -4.91
C PRO A 20 11.56 6.79 -5.04
N ARG A 21 12.73 7.03 -5.65
CA ARG A 21 13.77 6.01 -5.81
C ARG A 21 14.46 5.61 -4.50
N LEU A 22 14.39 6.45 -3.47
CA LEU A 22 14.94 6.18 -2.14
C LEU A 22 13.91 5.58 -1.18
N GLY A 23 12.71 5.23 -1.67
CA GLY A 23 11.61 4.65 -0.90
C GLY A 23 12.03 3.61 0.15
N PRO A 24 12.90 2.63 -0.15
CA PRO A 24 13.32 1.64 0.83
C PRO A 24 14.09 2.24 2.01
N LEU A 25 14.98 3.20 1.73
CA LEU A 25 15.80 3.85 2.75
C LEU A 25 14.95 4.77 3.63
N THR A 26 14.11 5.58 3.01
CA THR A 26 13.23 6.53 3.71
C THR A 26 12.18 5.81 4.54
N SER A 27 11.60 4.73 4.00
CA SER A 27 10.66 3.87 4.73
C SER A 27 11.31 3.11 5.87
N ALA A 28 12.52 2.56 5.68
CA ALA A 28 13.26 1.92 6.77
C ALA A 28 13.62 2.92 7.88
N ALA A 29 14.07 4.12 7.52
CA ALA A 29 14.39 5.18 8.49
C ALA A 29 13.15 5.64 9.27
N ALA A 30 12.02 5.89 8.57
CA ALA A 30 10.76 6.26 9.20
C ALA A 30 10.25 5.15 10.14
N THR A 31 10.35 3.89 9.71
CA THR A 31 10.00 2.72 10.53
C THR A 31 10.83 2.67 11.80
N ALA A 32 12.16 2.78 11.69
CA ALA A 32 13.06 2.76 12.83
C ALA A 32 12.74 3.90 13.81
N LEU A 33 12.46 5.10 13.30
CA LEU A 33 12.09 6.26 14.11
C LEU A 33 10.76 6.05 14.84
N LEU A 34 9.72 5.55 14.15
CA LEU A 34 8.42 5.26 14.73
C LEU A 34 8.50 4.22 15.85
N VAL A 35 9.24 3.13 15.61
CA VAL A 35 9.47 2.09 16.62
C VAL A 35 10.23 2.68 17.80
N ALA A 36 11.30 3.45 17.58
CA ALA A 36 12.07 4.08 18.66
C ALA A 36 11.19 5.01 19.51
N MET A 37 10.33 5.81 18.89
CA MET A 37 9.38 6.68 19.59
C MET A 37 8.36 5.90 20.43
N ALA A 38 7.82 4.81 19.88
CA ALA A 38 6.87 3.95 20.59
C ALA A 38 7.54 3.27 21.80
N ARG A 39 8.73 2.70 21.60
CA ARG A 39 9.52 2.03 22.66
C ARG A 39 9.90 3.01 23.77
N ARG A 40 10.32 4.24 23.43
CA ARG A 40 10.60 5.32 24.41
C ARG A 40 9.35 5.78 25.18
N SER A 41 8.17 5.54 24.62
CA SER A 41 6.87 5.82 25.26
C SER A 41 6.32 4.62 26.05
N GLY A 42 7.16 3.60 26.28
CA GLY A 42 6.84 2.42 27.09
C GLY A 42 6.05 1.32 26.37
N ALA A 43 5.79 1.41 25.07
CA ALA A 43 5.13 0.32 24.34
C ALA A 43 6.06 -0.88 24.23
N SER A 44 5.62 -2.08 24.62
CA SER A 44 6.35 -3.35 24.51
C SER A 44 6.42 -3.85 23.06
N TRP A 45 7.23 -4.88 22.80
CA TRP A 45 7.21 -5.56 21.50
C TRP A 45 5.89 -6.26 21.22
N GLU A 46 5.16 -6.68 22.26
CA GLU A 46 3.84 -7.29 22.13
C GLU A 46 2.80 -6.25 21.70
N ASP A 47 2.84 -5.05 22.28
CA ASP A 47 1.96 -3.93 21.90
C ASP A 47 2.13 -3.54 20.42
N LEU A 48 3.34 -3.73 19.88
CA LEU A 48 3.67 -3.46 18.49
C LEU A 48 3.40 -4.65 17.54
N GLY A 49 2.93 -5.80 18.07
CA GLY A 49 2.61 -6.98 17.28
C GLY A 49 3.78 -7.94 17.00
N PHE A 50 4.97 -7.70 17.57
CA PHE A 50 6.20 -8.48 17.29
C PHE A 50 6.37 -9.76 18.15
N HIS A 51 5.29 -10.31 18.69
CA HIS A 51 5.35 -11.41 19.65
C HIS A 51 5.32 -12.81 19.03
N ARG A 52 4.95 -12.94 17.74
CA ARG A 52 4.80 -14.23 17.03
C ARG A 52 5.60 -14.31 15.73
N GLY A 53 6.83 -13.81 15.72
CA GLY A 53 7.68 -13.71 14.52
C GLY A 53 7.77 -15.00 13.69
N ARG A 54 8.07 -16.16 14.33
CA ARG A 54 8.14 -17.45 13.61
C ARG A 54 6.82 -17.85 12.95
N ARG A 55 5.70 -17.73 13.68
CA ARG A 55 4.38 -18.07 13.12
C ARG A 55 4.00 -17.10 12.00
N GLY A 56 4.30 -15.81 12.17
CA GLY A 56 4.12 -14.79 11.15
C GLY A 56 4.91 -15.12 9.88
N ALA A 57 6.19 -15.49 10.02
CA ALA A 57 7.04 -15.88 8.89
C ALA A 57 6.53 -17.13 8.17
N VAL A 58 6.04 -18.15 8.90
CA VAL A 58 5.47 -19.37 8.30
C VAL A 58 4.18 -19.05 7.54
N VAL A 59 3.24 -18.33 8.17
CA VAL A 59 1.96 -17.98 7.53
C VAL A 59 2.19 -17.05 6.34
N GLY A 60 3.01 -16.01 6.52
CA GLY A 60 3.37 -15.07 5.45
C GLY A 60 4.07 -15.76 4.29
N GLY A 61 5.02 -16.66 4.57
CA GLY A 61 5.70 -17.46 3.54
C GLY A 61 4.73 -18.39 2.80
N ALA A 62 3.81 -19.05 3.50
CA ALA A 62 2.79 -19.89 2.88
C ALA A 62 1.83 -19.09 1.98
N LEU A 63 1.39 -17.90 2.44
CA LEU A 63 0.55 -17.01 1.65
C LEU A 63 1.30 -16.50 0.41
N ALA A 64 2.54 -16.05 0.57
CA ALA A 64 3.38 -15.61 -0.55
C ALA A 64 3.59 -16.74 -1.58
N ALA A 65 3.89 -17.96 -1.13
CA ALA A 65 4.01 -19.13 -2.00
C ALA A 65 2.69 -19.44 -2.73
N GLY A 66 1.55 -19.32 -2.04
CA GLY A 66 0.23 -19.49 -2.64
C GLY A 66 -0.05 -18.45 -3.74
N VAL A 67 0.30 -17.18 -3.51
CA VAL A 67 0.20 -16.12 -4.52
C VAL A 67 1.09 -16.45 -5.73
N VAL A 68 2.36 -16.79 -5.52
CA VAL A 68 3.28 -17.17 -6.61
C VAL A 68 2.73 -18.36 -7.41
N ALA A 69 2.20 -19.37 -6.74
CA ALA A 69 1.59 -20.53 -7.39
C ALA A 69 0.37 -20.15 -8.24
N ALA A 70 -0.52 -19.30 -7.70
CA ALA A 70 -1.70 -18.82 -8.42
C ALA A 70 -1.33 -18.01 -9.66
N TYR A 71 -0.37 -17.09 -9.56
CA TYR A 71 0.14 -16.33 -10.71
C TYR A 71 0.81 -17.24 -11.74
N THR A 72 1.63 -18.20 -11.30
CA THR A 72 2.29 -19.17 -12.18
C THR A 72 1.26 -20.00 -12.95
N ALA A 73 0.21 -20.49 -12.27
CA ALA A 73 -0.88 -21.21 -12.91
C ALA A 73 -1.63 -20.33 -13.92
N GLY A 74 -1.96 -19.09 -13.55
CA GLY A 74 -2.62 -18.13 -14.43
C GLY A 74 -1.81 -17.79 -15.69
N VAL A 75 -0.49 -17.70 -15.58
CA VAL A 75 0.40 -17.49 -16.74
C VAL A 75 0.56 -18.77 -17.57
N ALA A 76 0.57 -19.94 -16.94
CA ALA A 76 0.67 -21.21 -17.65
C ALA A 76 -0.57 -21.48 -18.53
N LEU A 77 -1.76 -21.10 -18.05
CA LEU A 77 -3.05 -21.31 -18.72
C LEU A 77 -3.27 -20.34 -19.91
N PRO A 78 -3.40 -20.84 -21.16
CA PRO A 78 -3.56 -19.98 -22.34
C PRO A 78 -4.76 -19.03 -22.28
N ALA A 79 -5.88 -19.48 -21.68
CA ALA A 79 -7.11 -18.70 -21.57
C ALA A 79 -6.95 -17.43 -20.72
N THR A 80 -6.01 -17.43 -19.76
CA THR A 80 -5.80 -16.33 -18.81
C THR A 80 -4.55 -15.51 -19.10
N ARG A 81 -3.63 -15.98 -19.95
CA ARG A 81 -2.38 -15.27 -20.31
C ARG A 81 -2.56 -13.80 -20.71
N ARG A 82 -3.65 -13.47 -21.41
CA ARG A 82 -3.94 -12.10 -21.84
C ARG A 82 -4.08 -11.13 -20.66
N PHE A 83 -4.52 -11.59 -19.50
CA PHE A 83 -4.68 -10.76 -18.30
C PHE A 83 -3.35 -10.48 -17.57
N PHE A 84 -2.28 -11.24 -17.90
CA PHE A 84 -0.95 -11.07 -17.31
C PHE A 84 0.03 -10.36 -18.25
N ARG A 85 -0.42 -9.96 -19.45
CA ARG A 85 0.36 -9.13 -20.37
C ARG A 85 0.05 -7.67 -20.06
N ASP A 86 0.93 -7.06 -19.26
CA ASP A 86 0.90 -5.64 -18.98
C ASP A 86 2.02 -4.95 -19.76
N ASP A 87 1.67 -4.08 -20.70
CA ASP A 87 2.62 -3.32 -21.53
C ASP A 87 3.57 -2.45 -20.69
N ARG A 88 3.19 -2.03 -19.47
CA ARG A 88 4.10 -1.33 -18.53
C ARG A 88 5.15 -2.26 -17.94
N ALA A 89 4.76 -3.50 -17.62
CA ALA A 89 5.69 -4.50 -17.11
C ALA A 89 6.64 -5.01 -18.21
N LEU A 90 6.17 -5.04 -19.46
CA LEU A 90 6.98 -5.39 -20.63
C LEU A 90 8.09 -4.36 -20.94
N GLY A 91 7.94 -3.11 -20.48
CA GLY A 91 8.97 -2.08 -20.56
C GLY A 91 10.07 -2.17 -19.50
N LEU A 92 9.91 -2.99 -18.46
CA LEU A 92 10.90 -3.16 -17.40
C LEU A 92 11.85 -4.33 -17.70
N THR A 93 13.14 -4.14 -17.39
CA THR A 93 14.07 -5.27 -17.41
C THR A 93 13.70 -6.26 -16.31
N ARG A 94 13.99 -7.56 -16.52
CA ARG A 94 13.76 -8.60 -15.49
C ARG A 94 14.41 -8.27 -14.14
N ALA A 95 15.59 -7.66 -14.19
CA ALA A 95 16.31 -7.21 -13.00
C ALA A 95 15.54 -6.11 -12.25
N ARG A 96 14.99 -5.12 -12.97
CA ARG A 96 14.17 -4.07 -12.35
C ARG A 96 12.86 -4.63 -11.78
N ALA A 97 12.20 -5.54 -12.48
CA ALA A 97 10.99 -6.19 -11.95
C ALA A 97 11.27 -6.98 -10.65
N LEU A 98 12.41 -7.67 -10.57
CA LEU A 98 12.84 -8.35 -9.35
C LEU A 98 13.20 -7.37 -8.23
N GLU A 99 13.88 -6.26 -8.54
CA GLU A 99 14.16 -5.21 -7.57
C GLU A 99 12.87 -4.62 -7.00
N GLU A 100 11.88 -4.34 -7.85
CA GLU A 100 10.58 -3.83 -7.41
C GLU A 100 9.89 -4.84 -6.47
N ALA A 101 9.80 -6.10 -6.89
CA ALA A 101 9.09 -7.14 -6.16
C ALA A 101 9.76 -7.55 -4.84
N LEU A 102 11.10 -7.55 -4.79
CA LEU A 102 11.87 -8.08 -3.66
C LEU A 102 12.40 -7.00 -2.71
N LEU A 103 12.53 -5.76 -3.17
CA LEU A 103 13.10 -4.67 -2.37
C LEU A 103 12.15 -3.48 -2.24
N GLN A 104 11.71 -2.91 -3.36
CA GLN A 104 10.89 -1.68 -3.32
C GLN A 104 9.56 -1.92 -2.63
N VAL A 105 8.81 -2.94 -3.03
CA VAL A 105 7.53 -3.25 -2.41
C VAL A 105 7.69 -3.70 -0.96
N PRO A 106 8.54 -4.70 -0.64
CA PRO A 106 8.61 -5.20 0.73
C PRO A 106 9.18 -4.17 1.73
N VAL A 107 10.20 -3.41 1.33
CA VAL A 107 10.90 -2.49 2.24
C VAL A 107 10.41 -1.05 2.09
N GLY A 108 10.23 -0.59 0.85
CA GLY A 108 9.74 0.76 0.55
C GLY A 108 8.28 0.97 0.89
N THR A 109 7.45 -0.08 0.85
CA THR A 109 6.01 0.02 1.11
C THR A 109 5.60 -0.78 2.33
N VAL A 110 5.67 -2.11 2.25
CA VAL A 110 5.05 -3.03 3.22
C VAL A 110 5.63 -2.83 4.64
N LEU A 111 6.95 -2.70 4.77
CA LEU A 111 7.58 -2.53 6.07
C LEU A 111 7.05 -1.30 6.83
N LEU A 112 7.03 -0.14 6.17
CA LEU A 112 6.55 1.09 6.80
C LEU A 112 5.05 1.02 7.06
N GLU A 113 4.28 0.44 6.15
CA GLU A 113 2.84 0.35 6.29
C GLU A 113 2.41 -0.57 7.46
N GLU A 114 2.96 -1.79 7.50
CA GLU A 114 2.68 -2.75 8.56
C GLU A 114 3.16 -2.22 9.92
N VAL A 115 4.41 -1.78 10.01
CA VAL A 115 4.98 -1.38 11.30
C VAL A 115 4.44 -0.01 11.74
N GLY A 116 4.24 0.92 10.81
CA GLY A 116 3.74 2.26 11.11
C GLY A 116 2.27 2.25 11.52
N PHE A 117 1.39 1.65 10.71
CA PHE A 117 -0.05 1.68 10.97
C PHE A 117 -0.49 0.54 11.90
N ARG A 118 -0.22 -0.72 11.53
CA ARG A 118 -0.69 -1.91 12.27
C ARG A 118 0.13 -2.21 13.53
N GLY A 119 1.37 -1.73 13.60
CA GLY A 119 2.20 -1.81 14.80
C GLY A 119 2.08 -0.57 15.68
N VAL A 120 2.73 0.52 15.29
CA VAL A 120 2.96 1.70 16.13
C VAL A 120 1.68 2.50 16.37
N VAL A 121 0.93 2.87 15.32
CA VAL A 121 -0.30 3.65 15.47
C VAL A 121 -1.34 2.81 16.21
N TYR A 122 -1.65 1.63 15.70
CA TYR A 122 -2.62 0.72 16.33
C TYR A 122 -2.26 0.43 17.79
N GLY A 123 -1.04 -0.04 18.06
CA GLY A 123 -0.59 -0.42 19.41
C GLY A 123 -0.65 0.74 20.40
N THR A 124 -0.25 1.94 19.98
CA THR A 124 -0.31 3.13 20.83
C THR A 124 -1.76 3.49 21.20
N ILE A 125 -2.71 3.39 20.27
CA ILE A 125 -4.13 3.70 20.53
C ILE A 125 -4.78 2.59 21.36
N ALA A 126 -4.51 1.33 21.01
CA ALA A 126 -5.10 0.16 21.65
C ALA A 126 -4.81 0.15 23.16
N ARG A 127 -3.59 0.54 23.56
CA ARG A 127 -3.18 0.65 24.97
C ARG A 127 -4.02 1.63 25.80
N GLY A 128 -4.52 2.71 25.20
CA GLY A 128 -5.24 3.76 25.92
C GLY A 128 -6.75 3.79 25.68
N HIS A 129 -7.20 3.30 24.52
CA HIS A 129 -8.57 3.51 24.02
C HIS A 129 -9.22 2.23 23.47
N GLY A 130 -8.54 1.08 23.61
CA GLY A 130 -9.03 -0.23 23.19
C GLY A 130 -8.91 -0.51 21.69
N ALA A 131 -9.14 -1.77 21.33
CA ALA A 131 -8.93 -2.30 19.98
C ALA A 131 -9.87 -1.67 18.93
N ALA A 132 -11.13 -1.40 19.26
CA ALA A 132 -12.08 -0.84 18.32
C ALA A 132 -11.65 0.55 17.82
N THR A 133 -11.29 1.44 18.76
CA THR A 133 -10.78 2.78 18.45
C THR A 133 -9.48 2.70 17.66
N ALA A 134 -8.56 1.80 18.05
CA ALA A 134 -7.32 1.59 17.34
C ALA A 134 -7.55 1.15 15.89
N THR A 135 -8.47 0.22 15.66
CA THR A 135 -8.87 -0.22 14.32
C THR A 135 -9.42 0.93 13.50
N ALA A 136 -10.37 1.69 14.05
CA ALA A 136 -11.00 2.79 13.34
C ALA A 136 -9.99 3.86 12.93
N VAL A 137 -9.17 4.33 13.88
CA VAL A 137 -8.18 5.39 13.62
C VAL A 137 -7.07 4.90 12.70
N SER A 138 -6.53 3.70 12.92
CA SER A 138 -5.48 3.15 12.06
C SER A 138 -5.98 2.96 10.63
N SER A 139 -7.22 2.48 10.45
CA SER A 139 -7.80 2.28 9.11
C SER A 139 -8.06 3.60 8.40
N ALA A 140 -8.57 4.61 9.13
CA ALA A 140 -8.78 5.95 8.58
C ALA A 140 -7.46 6.59 8.13
N LEU A 141 -6.42 6.57 8.97
CA LEU A 141 -5.10 7.10 8.63
C LEU A 141 -4.45 6.33 7.46
N PHE A 142 -4.64 5.01 7.40
CA PHE A 142 -4.18 4.20 6.28
C PHE A 142 -4.93 4.52 4.98
N GLY A 143 -6.23 4.84 5.05
CA GLY A 143 -6.99 5.34 3.91
C GLY A 143 -6.43 6.68 3.40
N LEU A 144 -6.19 7.63 4.31
CA LEU A 144 -5.61 8.94 3.97
C LEU A 144 -4.21 8.84 3.36
N TRP A 145 -3.39 7.87 3.82
CA TRP A 145 -2.06 7.59 3.28
C TRP A 145 -2.05 7.32 1.77
N HIS A 146 -3.14 6.78 1.23
CA HIS A 146 -3.27 6.39 -0.18
C HIS A 146 -3.75 7.52 -1.10
N ILE A 147 -4.07 8.71 -0.59
CA ILE A 147 -4.61 9.80 -1.42
C ILE A 147 -3.61 10.25 -2.49
N LEU A 148 -2.35 10.55 -2.13
CA LEU A 148 -1.33 10.96 -3.11
C LEU A 148 -1.05 9.87 -4.16
N PRO A 149 -0.76 8.60 -3.76
CA PRO A 149 -0.63 7.51 -4.73
C PRO A 149 -1.84 7.34 -5.65
N ALA A 150 -3.06 7.50 -5.13
CA ALA A 150 -4.28 7.37 -5.93
C ALA A 150 -4.42 8.49 -6.97
N ILE A 151 -4.06 9.73 -6.62
CA ILE A 151 -4.01 10.85 -7.55
C ILE A 151 -3.00 10.57 -8.66
N ASP A 152 -1.76 10.20 -8.29
CA ASP A 152 -0.69 9.94 -9.26
C ASP A 152 -1.08 8.77 -10.19
N MET A 153 -1.78 7.76 -9.67
CA MET A 153 -2.31 6.64 -10.47
C MET A 153 -3.43 7.06 -11.43
N ALA A 154 -4.33 7.95 -10.99
CA ALA A 154 -5.40 8.49 -11.83
C ALA A 154 -4.85 9.38 -12.96
N GLU A 155 -3.86 10.21 -12.68
CA GLU A 155 -3.14 11.02 -13.68
C GLU A 155 -2.40 10.13 -14.70
N ALA A 156 -1.80 9.02 -14.24
CA ALA A 156 -1.08 8.08 -15.09
C ALA A 156 -2.01 7.12 -15.88
N ASN A 157 -3.32 7.13 -15.65
CA ASN A 157 -4.28 6.29 -16.36
C ASN A 157 -5.59 7.06 -16.64
N PRO A 158 -5.75 7.63 -17.86
CA PRO A 158 -6.92 8.41 -18.23
C PRO A 158 -8.26 7.67 -18.08
N ALA A 159 -8.27 6.34 -18.22
CA ALA A 159 -9.47 5.54 -18.03
C ALA A 159 -9.88 5.43 -16.55
N LEU A 160 -8.91 5.38 -15.62
CA LEU A 160 -9.17 5.41 -14.18
C LEU A 160 -9.51 6.84 -13.71
N GLY A 161 -8.89 7.87 -14.30
CA GLY A 161 -9.22 9.27 -14.05
C GLY A 161 -10.71 9.57 -14.28
N ARG A 162 -11.29 9.10 -15.39
CA ARG A 162 -12.71 9.27 -15.72
C ARG A 162 -13.68 8.55 -14.77
N LEU A 163 -13.28 7.39 -14.24
CA LEU A 163 -14.08 6.67 -13.24
C LEU A 163 -14.01 7.35 -11.87
N ALA A 164 -12.86 7.95 -11.53
CA ALA A 164 -12.67 8.69 -10.29
C ALA A 164 -13.31 10.09 -10.32
N SER A 165 -13.38 10.74 -11.49
CA SER A 165 -14.07 12.03 -11.70
C SER A 165 -15.60 11.89 -11.85
N GLY A 166 -16.10 10.69 -12.13
CA GLY A 166 -17.53 10.42 -12.31
C GLY A 166 -18.07 10.73 -13.72
N GLU A 167 -17.20 11.09 -14.68
CA GLU A 167 -17.59 11.51 -16.04
C GLU A 167 -18.16 10.37 -16.93
N GLY A 168 -18.10 9.11 -16.48
CA GLY A 168 -18.50 7.94 -17.28
C GLY A 168 -20.00 7.61 -17.35
N ILE A 169 -20.89 8.42 -16.76
CA ILE A 169 -22.34 8.11 -16.69
C ILE A 169 -23.20 9.11 -17.48
N GLU A 170 -22.67 10.26 -17.87
CA GLU A 170 -23.48 11.35 -18.46
C GLU A 170 -23.60 11.26 -20.00
N GLU A 171 -22.60 10.70 -20.70
CA GLU A 171 -22.57 10.66 -22.17
C GLU A 171 -23.58 9.69 -22.80
N THR A 172 -24.22 8.81 -22.03
CA THR A 172 -25.25 7.87 -22.55
C THR A 172 -26.67 8.44 -22.53
N ILE A 173 -26.92 9.58 -21.86
CA ILE A 173 -28.28 10.13 -21.72
C ILE A 173 -28.59 11.22 -22.77
N GLU A 174 -27.58 11.93 -23.30
CA GLU A 174 -27.84 13.03 -24.26
C GLU A 174 -28.03 12.58 -25.73
N ASP A 175 -27.52 11.42 -26.15
CA ASP A 175 -27.58 11.01 -27.57
C ASP A 175 -28.90 10.27 -27.96
N GLY A 176 -29.87 10.26 -27.05
CA GLY A 176 -31.12 9.50 -27.17
C GLY A 176 -32.30 10.24 -27.80
N SER A 177 -32.15 11.48 -28.28
CA SER A 177 -33.31 12.23 -28.75
C SER A 177 -33.02 13.25 -29.84
N TYR A 178 -32.64 12.83 -31.04
CA TYR A 178 -33.08 13.48 -32.30
C TYR A 178 -32.82 12.53 -33.47
N THR A 179 -33.82 11.77 -33.92
CA THR A 179 -34.14 11.55 -35.35
C THR A 179 -35.44 10.74 -35.45
N HIS A 180 -36.58 11.44 -35.50
CA HIS A 180 -37.75 10.97 -36.24
C HIS A 180 -38.59 12.19 -36.62
N LEU A 181 -38.35 12.68 -37.84
CA LEU A 181 -39.31 13.11 -38.87
C LEU A 181 -38.63 14.09 -39.84
#